data_AF-A0A7C2F3G5-F1
#
_entry.id   AF-A0A7C2F3G5-F1
#
_cell.length_a   1.000
_cell.length_b   1.000
_cell.length_c   1.000
_cell.angle_alpha   90.00
_cell.angle_beta   90.00
_cell.angle_gamma   90.00
#
_symmetry.space_group_name_H-M   'P 1'
#
loop_
_entity.id
_entity.type
_entity.pdbx_description
1 polymer ?
#
loop_
_entity_poly.entity_id
_entity_poly.type
_entity_poly.pdbx_seq_one_letter_code
_entity_poly.pdbx_strand_id
1 'polypeptide(L)'
;RDDISRLLQELPSDDAALLVAEMPGELREELLDTMKIEHSTDVQELLGFADETAGRIMTPDYFALEEEVTVSEAITALQRRSEEFEMAFYLYVVDTRNHLLGVVSLRQLLLNSPSTPLRKIMISDVIKVTTDTDQEEVARIVATYNLLAVPVVDQENKLAGIITVDDIIDVMREEATEDIYALAGVEADDRAMGSSFNSVRRRLPWLLLSLGAALIAVAILQYYREIIRQEIWLAVLIPVVAAMGSNAATQTMTVVVRGIGLGEVSVDTGRRVVLKESLVGLINGAVVGLVTFLIISAWFGWKLAVVLGLTMVLSLLIAGMFGALIPVALKRFRVDPALASSVFVVTMTDVITFFLYLIIATLVLRYKPF
;
A
#
# COMPACT_ATOMS: atom_id res chain seq x y z
N ARG A 1 -33.37 16.26 0.33
CA ARG A 1 -32.83 15.94 -1.01
C ARG A 1 -32.31 17.22 -1.63
N ASP A 2 -33.17 18.22 -1.83
CA ASP A 2 -32.76 19.58 -2.21
C ASP A 2 -31.70 20.17 -1.28
N ASP A 3 -31.85 19.97 0.04
CA ASP A 3 -30.84 20.43 1.01
C ASP A 3 -29.50 19.69 0.87
N ILE A 4 -29.51 18.41 0.47
CA ILE A 4 -28.29 17.62 0.24
C ILE A 4 -27.62 18.08 -1.06
N SER A 5 -28.40 18.25 -2.14
CA SER A 5 -27.89 18.77 -3.40
C SER A 5 -27.32 20.19 -3.25
N ARG A 6 -27.95 21.04 -2.42
CA ARG A 6 -27.45 22.38 -2.14
C ARG A 6 -26.14 22.34 -1.36
N LEU A 7 -26.01 21.43 -0.39
CA LEU A 7 -24.78 21.23 0.37
C LEU A 7 -23.65 20.67 -0.49
N LEU A 8 -23.94 19.70 -1.37
CA LEU A 8 -22.97 19.16 -2.33
C LEU A 8 -22.46 20.21 -3.32
N GLN A 9 -23.25 21.23 -3.64
CA GLN A 9 -22.84 22.36 -4.50
C GLN A 9 -22.01 23.42 -3.76
N GLU A 10 -21.92 23.36 -2.43
CA GLU A 10 -21.04 24.24 -1.64
C GLU A 10 -19.68 23.59 -1.37
N LEU A 11 -19.53 22.30 -1.68
CA LEU A 11 -18.28 21.56 -1.56
C LEU A 11 -17.45 21.68 -2.85
N PRO A 12 -16.12 21.56 -2.73
CA PRO A 12 -15.23 21.24 -3.86
C PRO A 12 -15.73 20.01 -4.65
N SER A 13 -15.45 20.00 -5.96
CA SER A 13 -16.02 18.99 -6.86
C SER A 13 -15.52 17.57 -6.57
N ASP A 14 -14.28 17.44 -6.11
CA ASP A 14 -13.65 16.21 -5.65
C ASP A 14 -14.25 15.69 -4.34
N ASP A 15 -14.45 16.55 -3.33
CA ASP A 15 -15.17 16.24 -2.10
C ASP A 15 -16.61 15.76 -2.38
N ALA A 16 -17.30 16.47 -3.27
CA ALA A 16 -18.64 16.11 -3.70
C ALA A 16 -18.64 14.76 -4.41
N ALA A 17 -17.67 14.48 -5.28
CA ALA A 17 -17.53 13.19 -5.95
C ALA A 17 -17.31 12.05 -4.95
N LEU A 18 -16.46 12.24 -3.94
CA LEU A 18 -16.21 11.25 -2.89
C LEU A 18 -17.48 10.92 -2.10
N LEU A 19 -18.26 11.92 -1.70
CA LEU A 19 -19.53 11.70 -1.00
C LEU A 19 -20.57 11.00 -1.88
N VAL A 20 -20.66 11.38 -3.15
CA VAL A 20 -21.62 10.82 -4.10
C VAL A 20 -21.26 9.37 -4.49
N ALA A 21 -19.97 9.02 -4.50
CA ALA A 21 -19.47 7.66 -4.73
C ALA A 21 -19.95 6.67 -3.64
N GLU A 22 -20.13 7.13 -2.41
CA GLU A 22 -20.61 6.29 -1.30
C GLU A 22 -22.14 6.12 -1.26
N MET A 23 -22.88 6.85 -2.10
CA MET A 23 -24.34 6.81 -2.10
C MET A 23 -24.90 5.65 -2.96
N PRO A 24 -26.08 5.12 -2.60
CA PRO A 24 -26.80 4.16 -3.44
C PRO A 24 -27.07 4.73 -4.84
N GLY A 25 -27.00 3.87 -5.87
CA GLY A 25 -27.10 4.29 -7.28
C GLY A 25 -28.34 5.14 -7.62
N GLU A 26 -29.51 4.78 -7.10
CA GLU A 26 -30.75 5.56 -7.31
C GLU A 26 -30.66 6.98 -6.69
N LEU A 27 -30.05 7.11 -5.52
CA LEU A 27 -29.87 8.41 -4.86
C LEU A 27 -28.79 9.25 -5.56
N ARG A 28 -27.74 8.59 -6.08
CA ARG A 28 -26.66 9.22 -6.84
C ARG A 28 -27.19 9.91 -8.10
N GLU A 29 -27.92 9.18 -8.93
CA GLU A 29 -28.47 9.73 -10.20
C GLU A 29 -29.40 10.92 -9.93
N GLU A 30 -30.31 10.79 -8.96
CA GLU A 30 -31.23 11.87 -8.59
C GLU A 30 -30.51 13.13 -8.09
N LEU A 31 -29.43 12.99 -7.32
CA LEU A 31 -28.67 14.12 -6.80
C LEU A 31 -27.90 14.84 -7.91
N LEU A 32 -27.28 14.09 -8.82
CA LEU A 32 -26.56 14.63 -9.97
C LEU A 32 -27.49 15.41 -10.92
N ASP A 33 -28.73 14.93 -11.11
CA ASP A 33 -29.74 15.63 -11.91
C ASP A 33 -30.24 16.93 -11.26
N THR A 34 -30.16 17.03 -9.94
CA THR A 34 -30.63 18.20 -9.17
C THR A 34 -29.54 19.27 -9.01
N MET A 35 -28.27 18.91 -9.19
CA MET A 35 -27.13 19.83 -9.13
C MET A 35 -27.12 20.79 -10.33
N LYS A 36 -26.40 21.92 -10.19
CA LYS A 36 -26.09 22.78 -11.34
C LYS A 36 -25.30 21.97 -12.37
N ILE A 37 -25.59 22.22 -13.65
CA ILE A 37 -25.03 21.46 -14.77
C ILE A 37 -23.50 21.44 -14.74
N GLU A 38 -22.86 22.58 -14.45
CA GLU A 38 -21.39 22.72 -14.37
C GLU A 38 -20.80 21.78 -13.30
N HIS A 39 -21.11 22.00 -12.02
CA HIS A 39 -20.67 21.12 -10.92
C HIS A 39 -21.07 19.65 -11.12
N SER A 40 -22.26 19.37 -11.66
CA SER A 40 -22.68 17.98 -11.93
C SER A 40 -21.81 17.32 -13.00
N THR A 41 -21.40 18.08 -14.02
CA THR A 41 -20.51 17.59 -15.07
C THR A 41 -19.14 17.27 -14.51
N ASP A 42 -18.59 18.17 -13.69
CA ASP A 42 -17.28 17.98 -13.04
C ASP A 42 -17.29 16.74 -12.15
N VAL A 43 -18.29 16.60 -11.27
CA VAL A 43 -18.45 15.42 -10.41
C VAL A 43 -18.59 14.14 -11.24
N GLN A 44 -19.37 14.16 -12.33
CA GLN A 44 -19.52 12.98 -13.20
C GLN A 44 -18.22 12.62 -13.92
N GLU A 45 -17.44 13.60 -14.35
CA GLU A 45 -16.13 13.37 -14.96
C GLU A 45 -15.18 12.76 -13.96
N LEU A 46 -15.12 13.31 -12.73
CA LEU A 46 -14.33 12.75 -11.64
C LEU A 46 -14.74 11.31 -11.32
N LEU A 47 -16.05 11.02 -11.24
CA LEU A 47 -16.61 9.67 -11.05
C LEU A 47 -16.31 8.72 -12.23
N GLY A 48 -15.94 9.24 -13.40
CA GLY A 48 -15.55 8.46 -14.57
C GLY A 48 -14.16 7.84 -14.49
N PHE A 49 -13.26 8.39 -13.67
CA PHE A 49 -11.92 7.80 -13.44
C PHE A 49 -12.01 6.49 -12.64
N ALA A 50 -10.91 5.74 -12.57
CA ALA A 50 -10.85 4.55 -11.71
C ALA A 50 -10.68 4.99 -10.25
N ASP A 51 -11.20 4.20 -9.31
CA ASP A 51 -10.96 4.43 -7.88
C ASP A 51 -9.45 4.43 -7.59
N GLU A 52 -9.04 5.19 -6.56
CA GLU A 52 -7.65 5.29 -6.09
C GLU A 52 -6.65 5.82 -7.15
N THR A 53 -7.13 6.61 -8.12
CA THR A 53 -6.28 7.27 -9.12
C THR A 53 -6.23 8.79 -8.94
N ALA A 54 -5.18 9.41 -9.47
CA ALA A 54 -4.99 10.85 -9.51
C ALA A 54 -6.20 11.57 -10.11
N GLY A 55 -6.81 11.02 -11.16
CA GLY A 55 -8.02 11.60 -11.76
C GLY A 55 -9.25 11.52 -10.86
N ARG A 56 -9.33 10.55 -9.95
CA ARG A 56 -10.43 10.41 -8.98
C ARG A 56 -10.33 11.41 -7.83
N ILE A 57 -9.11 11.74 -7.41
CA ILE A 57 -8.83 12.62 -6.25
C ILE A 57 -8.38 14.03 -6.65
N MET A 58 -8.46 14.39 -7.94
CA MET A 58 -8.13 15.74 -8.40
C MET A 58 -9.34 16.65 -8.35
N THR A 59 -9.07 17.93 -8.14
CA THR A 59 -10.03 19.01 -8.35
C THR A 59 -9.82 19.65 -9.73
N PRO A 60 -10.89 19.94 -10.48
CA PRO A 60 -10.81 20.73 -11.72
C PRO A 60 -10.67 22.25 -11.43
N ASP A 61 -10.81 22.67 -10.18
CA ASP A 61 -10.81 24.08 -9.76
C ASP A 61 -9.37 24.61 -9.61
N TYR A 62 -8.64 24.70 -10.73
CA TYR A 62 -7.25 25.18 -10.78
C TYR A 62 -7.09 26.54 -11.47
N PHE A 63 -6.02 27.26 -11.11
CA PHE A 63 -5.71 28.55 -11.72
C PHE A 63 -4.63 28.44 -12.82
N ALA A 64 -5.03 28.63 -14.07
CA ALA A 64 -4.13 28.61 -15.22
C ALA A 64 -4.24 29.85 -16.12
N LEU A 65 -3.12 30.31 -16.69
CA LEU A 65 -3.03 31.44 -17.62
C LEU A 65 -2.05 31.17 -18.77
N GLU A 66 -2.18 31.92 -19.87
CA GLU A 66 -1.27 31.82 -21.01
C GLU A 66 0.12 32.43 -20.73
N GLU A 67 1.14 31.92 -21.42
CA GLU A 67 2.55 32.23 -21.17
C GLU A 67 2.97 33.70 -21.41
N GLU A 68 2.22 34.43 -22.23
CA GLU A 68 2.48 35.84 -22.57
C GLU A 68 1.87 36.84 -21.59
N VAL A 69 0.99 36.38 -20.69
CA VAL A 69 0.37 37.21 -19.66
C VAL A 69 1.45 37.81 -18.75
N THR A 70 1.30 39.07 -18.37
CA THR A 70 2.24 39.74 -17.45
C THR A 70 1.91 39.46 -15.98
N VAL A 71 2.90 39.60 -15.10
CA VAL A 71 2.73 39.43 -13.64
C VAL A 71 1.58 40.30 -13.10
N SER A 72 1.45 41.55 -13.56
CA SER A 72 0.38 42.45 -13.13
C SER A 72 -1.01 41.93 -13.51
N GLU A 73 -1.13 41.40 -14.73
CA GLU A 73 -2.38 40.84 -15.24
C GLU A 73 -2.72 39.55 -14.50
N ALA A 74 -1.73 38.69 -14.25
CA ALA A 74 -1.90 37.47 -13.48
C ALA A 74 -2.39 37.75 -12.05
N ILE A 75 -1.79 38.71 -11.35
CA ILE A 75 -2.25 39.12 -10.00
C ILE A 75 -3.68 39.69 -10.06
N THR A 76 -3.98 40.49 -11.08
CA THR A 76 -5.32 41.06 -11.24
C THR A 76 -6.37 39.97 -11.52
N ALA A 77 -6.01 38.97 -12.33
CA ALA A 77 -6.88 37.83 -12.62
C ALA A 77 -7.12 36.99 -11.36
N LEU A 78 -6.07 36.73 -10.58
CA LEU A 78 -6.16 36.01 -9.30
C LEU A 78 -7.08 36.72 -8.31
N GLN A 79 -7.01 38.05 -8.21
CA GLN A 79 -7.88 38.85 -7.34
C GLN A 79 -9.36 38.86 -7.78
N ARG A 80 -9.64 38.74 -9.08
CA ARG A 80 -11.00 38.79 -9.62
C ARG A 80 -11.71 37.45 -9.59
N ARG A 81 -10.95 36.35 -9.70
CA ARG A 81 -11.45 34.98 -9.84
C ARG A 81 -11.21 34.15 -8.58
N SER A 82 -11.05 34.79 -7.42
CA SER A 82 -10.61 34.13 -6.18
C SER A 82 -11.56 33.07 -5.64
N GLU A 83 -12.80 33.01 -6.13
CA GLU A 83 -13.81 32.02 -5.77
C GLU A 83 -13.88 30.85 -6.76
N GLU A 84 -13.09 30.86 -7.85
CA GLU A 84 -13.16 29.86 -8.94
C GLU A 84 -12.05 28.79 -8.85
N PHE A 85 -11.17 28.85 -7.86
CA PHE A 85 -10.07 27.90 -7.71
C PHE A 85 -9.85 27.53 -6.25
N GLU A 86 -9.40 26.30 -6.03
CA GLU A 86 -9.23 25.74 -4.69
C GLU A 86 -8.00 26.32 -3.98
N MET A 87 -6.90 26.52 -4.71
CA MET A 87 -5.63 26.95 -4.15
C MET A 87 -4.97 28.09 -4.95
N ALA A 88 -4.58 29.16 -4.25
CA ALA A 88 -3.95 30.36 -4.85
C ALA A 88 -2.40 30.35 -4.86
N PHE A 89 -1.75 29.28 -4.38
CA PHE A 89 -0.29 29.25 -4.18
C PHE A 89 0.50 28.93 -5.44
N TYR A 90 -0.11 28.21 -6.39
CA TYR A 90 0.46 27.88 -7.69
C TYR A 90 -0.43 28.39 -8.81
N LEU A 91 0.24 28.95 -9.82
CA LEU A 91 -0.35 29.36 -11.08
C LEU A 91 0.27 28.50 -12.17
N TYR A 92 -0.56 27.78 -12.91
CA TYR A 92 -0.11 26.95 -14.02
C TYR A 92 -0.09 27.76 -15.31
N VAL A 93 0.94 27.54 -16.12
CA VAL A 93 1.10 28.22 -17.41
C VAL A 93 0.79 27.22 -18.50
N VAL A 94 -0.15 27.57 -19.38
CA VAL A 94 -0.64 26.70 -20.46
C VAL A 94 -0.49 27.35 -21.83
N ASP A 95 -0.51 26.54 -22.88
CA ASP A 95 -0.62 27.02 -24.26
C ASP A 95 -2.09 27.22 -24.68
N THR A 96 -2.30 27.72 -25.90
CA THR A 96 -3.65 27.90 -26.50
C THR A 96 -4.49 26.61 -26.65
N ARG A 97 -3.88 25.43 -26.45
CA ARG A 97 -4.54 24.10 -26.50
C ARG A 97 -4.63 23.46 -25.10
N ASN A 98 -4.37 24.22 -24.05
CA ASN A 98 -4.36 23.81 -22.65
C ASN A 98 -3.24 22.82 -22.26
N HIS A 99 -2.16 22.74 -23.03
CA HIS A 99 -1.01 21.93 -22.63
C HIS A 99 -0.23 22.62 -21.52
N LEU A 100 0.15 21.86 -20.48
CA LEU A 100 0.94 22.38 -19.37
C LEU A 100 2.38 22.71 -19.83
N LEU A 101 2.75 23.99 -19.75
CA LEU A 101 4.07 24.54 -20.13
C LEU A 101 4.96 24.83 -18.91
N GLY A 102 4.37 25.22 -17.78
CA GLY A 102 5.14 25.66 -16.62
C GLY A 102 4.29 25.89 -15.38
N VAL A 103 4.95 26.16 -14.25
CA VAL A 103 4.33 26.58 -13.00
C VAL A 103 5.02 27.81 -12.43
N VAL A 104 4.24 28.71 -11.84
CA VAL A 104 4.70 29.92 -11.16
C VAL A 104 4.11 29.92 -9.75
N SER A 105 4.97 30.01 -8.74
CA SER A 105 4.51 30.19 -7.36
C SER A 105 4.04 31.62 -7.12
N LEU A 106 3.09 31.80 -6.19
CA LEU A 106 2.66 33.14 -5.74
C LEU A 106 3.85 33.99 -5.26
N ARG A 107 4.84 33.36 -4.62
CA ARG A 107 6.10 34.01 -4.24
C ARG A 107 6.84 34.59 -5.45
N GLN A 108 6.93 33.85 -6.56
CA GLN A 108 7.57 34.36 -7.78
C GLN A 108 6.78 35.53 -8.38
N LEU A 109 5.45 35.48 -8.38
CA LEU A 109 4.62 36.61 -8.84
C LEU A 109 4.91 37.88 -8.03
N LEU A 110 4.99 37.78 -6.70
CA LEU A 110 5.21 38.93 -5.82
C LEU A 110 6.64 39.51 -5.88
N LEU A 111 7.63 38.70 -6.28
CA LEU A 111 9.04 39.11 -6.31
C LEU A 111 9.51 39.63 -7.67
N ASN A 112 8.70 39.51 -8.72
CA ASN A 112 9.06 39.92 -10.08
C ASN A 112 8.38 41.23 -10.48
N SER A 113 8.95 41.91 -11.47
CA SER A 113 8.40 43.17 -11.99
C SER A 113 7.00 42.94 -12.60
N PRO A 114 6.02 43.83 -12.37
CA PRO A 114 4.65 43.69 -12.89
C PRO A 114 4.56 43.55 -14.41
N SER A 115 5.53 44.10 -15.16
CA SER A 115 5.58 44.03 -16.64
C SER A 115 6.25 42.77 -17.19
N THR A 116 6.79 41.90 -16.35
CA THR A 116 7.47 40.67 -16.80
C THR A 116 6.42 39.63 -17.22
N PRO A 117 6.55 39.01 -18.40
CA PRO A 117 5.66 37.92 -18.84
C PRO A 117 5.93 36.62 -18.07
N LEU A 118 4.89 35.80 -17.87
CA LEU A 118 4.95 34.54 -17.10
C LEU A 118 5.99 33.56 -17.65
N ARG A 119 6.14 33.44 -18.98
CA ARG A 119 7.15 32.58 -19.62
C ARG A 119 8.59 32.80 -19.15
N LYS A 120 8.92 34.00 -18.66
CA LYS A 120 10.28 34.34 -18.20
C LYS A 120 10.54 33.94 -16.76
N ILE A 121 9.49 33.70 -15.97
CA ILE A 121 9.60 33.42 -14.54
C ILE A 121 9.10 32.02 -14.17
N MET A 122 8.38 31.36 -15.08
CA MET A 122 7.88 30.00 -14.88
C MET A 122 8.99 28.97 -14.79
N ILE A 123 8.74 27.93 -14.01
CA ILE A 123 9.55 26.71 -14.00
C ILE A 123 8.95 25.79 -15.05
N SER A 124 9.69 25.50 -16.12
CA SER A 124 9.21 24.68 -17.25
C SER A 124 9.33 23.17 -17.01
N ASP A 125 10.24 22.76 -16.13
CA ASP A 125 10.37 21.36 -15.71
C ASP A 125 9.41 21.09 -14.56
N VAL A 126 8.13 20.92 -14.91
CA VAL A 126 7.03 20.75 -13.94
C VAL A 126 6.92 19.29 -13.55
N ILE A 127 7.00 19.02 -12.25
CA ILE A 127 6.62 17.73 -11.67
C ILE A 127 5.11 17.61 -11.78
N LYS A 128 4.64 16.58 -12.50
CA LYS A 128 3.24 16.35 -12.84
C LYS A 128 2.94 14.85 -12.79
N VAL A 129 1.67 14.52 -12.60
CA VAL A 129 1.15 13.15 -12.63
C VAL A 129 0.11 13.01 -13.74
N THR A 130 -0.16 11.79 -14.17
CA THR A 130 -1.22 11.50 -15.15
C THR A 130 -2.51 11.11 -14.45
N THR A 131 -3.66 11.24 -15.12
CA THR A 131 -4.97 10.87 -14.55
C THR A 131 -5.07 9.41 -14.07
N ASP A 132 -4.28 8.51 -14.64
CA ASP A 132 -4.20 7.09 -14.27
C ASP A 132 -3.12 6.77 -13.22
N THR A 133 -2.38 7.78 -12.73
CA THR A 133 -1.38 7.57 -11.68
C THR A 133 -2.07 7.15 -10.39
N ASP A 134 -1.57 6.09 -9.76
CA ASP A 134 -2.04 5.59 -8.47
C ASP A 134 -1.89 6.64 -7.35
N GLN A 135 -2.90 6.77 -6.48
CA GLN A 135 -2.91 7.81 -5.44
C GLN A 135 -1.74 7.70 -4.46
N GLU A 136 -1.26 6.48 -4.17
CA GLU A 136 -0.10 6.25 -3.31
C GLU A 136 1.18 6.80 -3.97
N GLU A 137 1.31 6.66 -5.29
CA GLU A 137 2.40 7.27 -6.06
C GLU A 137 2.32 8.80 -6.06
N VAL A 138 1.13 9.37 -6.22
CA VAL A 138 0.94 10.83 -6.10
C VAL A 138 1.40 11.32 -4.72
N ALA A 139 0.98 10.62 -3.66
CA ALA A 139 1.37 10.94 -2.29
C ALA A 139 2.89 10.89 -2.09
N ARG A 140 3.57 9.87 -2.66
CA ARG A 140 5.04 9.78 -2.66
C ARG A 140 5.70 10.95 -3.37
N ILE A 141 5.20 11.36 -4.53
CA ILE A 141 5.74 12.50 -5.30
C ILE A 141 5.60 13.78 -4.48
N VAL A 142 4.40 14.07 -3.97
CA VAL A 142 4.11 15.27 -3.17
C VAL A 142 5.01 15.32 -1.92
N ALA A 143 5.17 14.21 -1.20
CA ALA A 143 6.04 14.12 -0.03
C ALA A 143 7.52 14.33 -0.38
N THR A 144 8.00 13.70 -1.45
CA THR A 144 9.41 13.75 -1.87
C THR A 144 9.84 15.16 -2.22
N TYR A 145 8.98 15.88 -2.95
CA TYR A 145 9.28 17.23 -3.44
C TYR A 145 8.71 18.35 -2.55
N ASN A 146 8.02 18.01 -1.46
CA ASN A 146 7.35 18.96 -0.54
C ASN A 146 6.42 19.93 -1.29
N LEU A 147 5.61 19.39 -2.20
CA LEU A 147 4.68 20.19 -3.00
C LEU A 147 3.44 20.52 -2.17
N LEU A 148 2.84 21.69 -2.42
CA LEU A 148 1.54 22.07 -1.85
C LEU A 148 0.37 21.63 -2.73
N ALA A 149 0.63 21.44 -4.02
CA ALA A 149 -0.27 20.82 -4.97
C ALA A 149 0.55 20.25 -6.14
N VAL A 150 0.00 19.27 -6.83
CA VAL A 150 0.60 18.66 -8.04
C VAL A 150 -0.40 18.72 -9.20
N PRO A 151 0.02 19.15 -10.41
CA PRO A 151 -0.85 19.16 -11.57
C PRO A 151 -1.06 17.74 -12.12
N VAL A 152 -2.30 17.46 -12.48
CA VAL A 152 -2.73 16.24 -13.15
C VAL A 152 -2.95 16.54 -14.63
N VAL A 153 -2.32 15.75 -15.49
CA VAL A 153 -2.44 15.90 -16.95
C VAL A 153 -3.05 14.66 -17.60
N ASP A 154 -3.71 14.85 -18.73
CA ASP A 154 -4.14 13.75 -19.59
C ASP A 154 -2.97 13.18 -20.42
N GLN A 155 -3.26 12.18 -21.26
CA GLN A 155 -2.26 11.55 -22.15
C GLN A 155 -1.71 12.50 -23.22
N GLU A 156 -2.40 13.60 -23.53
CA GLU A 156 -1.96 14.64 -24.47
C GLU A 156 -1.22 15.78 -23.75
N ASN A 157 -0.95 15.66 -22.44
CA ASN A 157 -0.35 16.68 -21.59
C ASN A 157 -1.22 17.93 -21.39
N LYS A 158 -2.55 17.81 -21.54
CA LYS A 158 -3.49 18.86 -21.17
C LYS A 158 -3.71 18.84 -19.67
N LEU A 159 -3.76 20.03 -19.07
CA LEU A 159 -4.05 20.17 -17.64
C LEU A 159 -5.51 19.77 -17.39
N ALA A 160 -5.70 18.70 -16.62
CA ALA A 160 -7.01 18.16 -16.29
C ALA A 160 -7.47 18.62 -14.90
N GLY A 161 -6.54 18.73 -13.96
CA GLY A 161 -6.85 19.11 -12.59
C GLY A 161 -5.59 19.34 -11.76
N ILE A 162 -5.77 19.55 -10.47
CA ILE A 162 -4.69 19.56 -9.47
C ILE A 162 -5.09 18.70 -8.29
N ILE A 163 -4.10 18.22 -7.54
CA ILE A 163 -4.34 17.52 -6.27
C ILE A 163 -3.63 18.32 -5.19
N THR A 164 -4.32 18.63 -4.09
CA THR A 164 -3.77 19.43 -3.00
C THR A 164 -3.07 18.56 -1.96
N VAL A 165 -2.25 19.20 -1.12
CA VAL A 165 -1.50 18.50 -0.08
C VAL A 165 -2.40 17.97 1.04
N ASP A 166 -3.55 18.62 1.30
CA ASP A 166 -4.51 18.17 2.30
C ASP A 166 -5.21 16.86 1.91
N ASP A 167 -5.65 16.72 0.66
CA ASP A 167 -6.20 15.44 0.17
C ASP A 167 -5.15 14.34 0.24
N ILE A 168 -3.91 14.69 -0.11
CA ILE A 168 -2.78 13.76 -0.04
C ILE A 168 -2.47 13.34 1.41
N ILE A 169 -2.68 14.20 2.40
CA ILE A 169 -2.53 13.81 3.81
C ILE A 169 -3.58 12.76 4.17
N ASP A 170 -4.81 12.88 3.69
CA ASP A 170 -5.86 11.89 3.95
C ASP A 170 -5.61 10.58 3.19
N VAL A 171 -5.17 10.64 1.92
CA VAL A 171 -4.70 9.46 1.17
C VAL A 171 -3.59 8.75 1.94
N MET A 172 -2.56 9.46 2.41
CA MET A 172 -1.48 8.83 3.19
C MET A 172 -1.98 8.13 4.46
N ARG A 173 -3.04 8.62 5.08
CA ARG A 173 -3.62 8.01 6.28
C ARG A 173 -4.46 6.79 5.93
N GLU A 174 -5.20 6.84 4.84
CA GLU A 174 -6.00 5.74 4.33
C GLU A 174 -5.10 4.57 3.92
N GLU A 175 -4.11 4.82 3.05
CA GLU A 175 -3.11 3.85 2.61
C GLU A 175 -2.37 3.22 3.80
N ALA A 176 -1.90 4.03 4.74
CA ALA A 176 -1.24 3.51 5.93
C ALA A 176 -2.16 2.65 6.81
N THR A 177 -3.47 2.92 6.83
CA THR A 177 -4.45 2.14 7.58
C THR A 177 -4.77 0.82 6.86
N GLU A 178 -4.93 0.87 5.54
CA GLU A 178 -5.10 -0.29 4.68
C GLU A 178 -3.92 -1.26 4.81
N ASP A 179 -2.69 -0.77 4.70
CA ASP A 179 -1.47 -1.55 4.87
C ASP A 179 -1.45 -2.31 6.20
N ILE A 180 -1.84 -1.64 7.30
CA ILE A 180 -1.89 -2.24 8.64
C ILE A 180 -2.92 -3.38 8.68
N TYR A 181 -4.08 -3.21 8.05
CA TYR A 181 -5.12 -4.22 8.01
C TYR A 181 -4.75 -5.39 7.10
N ALA A 182 -4.21 -5.10 5.91
CA ALA A 182 -3.75 -6.10 4.96
C ALA A 182 -2.66 -7.01 5.57
N LEU A 183 -1.73 -6.43 6.33
CA LEU A 183 -0.73 -7.17 7.11
C LEU A 183 -1.36 -8.18 8.08
N ALA A 184 -2.55 -7.90 8.62
CA ALA A 184 -3.27 -8.80 9.52
C ALA A 184 -4.25 -9.74 8.79
N GLY A 185 -4.37 -9.67 7.46
CA GLY A 185 -5.40 -10.40 6.71
C GLY A 185 -6.81 -9.90 7.01
N VAL A 186 -6.96 -8.58 7.16
CA VAL A 186 -8.22 -7.88 7.34
C VAL A 186 -8.37 -6.88 6.20
N GLU A 187 -9.58 -6.69 5.67
CA GLU A 187 -9.84 -5.66 4.66
C GLU A 187 -9.94 -4.27 5.31
N ALA A 188 -9.42 -3.22 4.62
CA ALA A 188 -9.26 -1.84 5.08
C ALA A 188 -10.48 -1.20 5.77
N ASP A 189 -11.69 -1.54 5.35
CA ASP A 189 -12.93 -0.89 5.84
C ASP A 189 -13.59 -1.60 7.06
N ASP A 190 -12.87 -2.49 7.74
CA ASP A 190 -13.38 -3.08 8.99
C ASP A 190 -13.17 -2.13 10.20
N ARG A 191 -14.26 -1.62 10.77
CA ARG A 191 -14.21 -0.64 11.88
C ARG A 191 -14.41 -1.32 13.22
N ALA A 192 -13.66 -0.89 14.24
CA ALA A 192 -13.75 -1.44 15.60
C ALA A 192 -15.16 -1.33 16.22
N MET A 193 -15.89 -0.27 15.89
CA MET A 193 -17.29 -0.04 16.30
C MET A 193 -18.29 -0.33 15.16
N GLY A 194 -17.87 -1.07 14.14
CA GLY A 194 -18.69 -1.46 13.01
C GLY A 194 -19.68 -2.58 13.32
N SER A 195 -20.51 -2.91 12.33
CA SER A 195 -21.42 -4.06 12.43
C SER A 195 -20.65 -5.36 12.51
N SER A 196 -20.91 -6.16 13.55
CA SER A 196 -20.27 -7.47 13.73
C SER A 196 -20.45 -8.40 12.54
N PHE A 197 -21.58 -8.29 11.82
CA PHE A 197 -21.83 -9.09 10.62
C PHE A 197 -20.87 -8.71 9.48
N ASN A 198 -20.57 -7.43 9.32
CA ASN A 198 -19.63 -6.97 8.28
C ASN A 198 -18.21 -7.47 8.58
N SER A 199 -17.76 -7.34 9.84
CA SER A 199 -16.46 -7.85 10.26
C SER A 199 -16.31 -9.35 10.04
N VAL A 200 -17.34 -10.16 10.33
CA VAL A 200 -17.32 -11.60 10.04
C VAL A 200 -17.20 -11.85 8.54
N ARG A 201 -18.00 -11.16 7.71
CA ARG A 201 -17.97 -11.34 6.26
C ARG A 201 -16.60 -11.01 5.65
N ARG A 202 -15.94 -9.96 6.14
CA ARG A 202 -14.61 -9.52 5.66
C ARG A 202 -13.46 -10.41 6.17
N ARG A 203 -13.53 -10.94 7.39
CA ARG A 203 -12.46 -11.76 8.00
C ARG A 203 -12.57 -13.25 7.67
N LEU A 204 -13.79 -13.77 7.51
CA LEU A 204 -14.02 -15.21 7.33
C LEU A 204 -13.28 -15.81 6.12
N PRO A 205 -13.21 -15.16 4.94
CA PRO A 205 -12.44 -15.68 3.81
C PRO A 205 -10.97 -15.91 4.16
N TRP A 206 -10.32 -14.95 4.82
CA TRP A 206 -8.92 -15.05 5.26
C TRP A 206 -8.72 -16.12 6.34
N LEU A 207 -9.67 -16.26 7.26
CA LEU A 207 -9.66 -17.33 8.26
C LEU A 207 -9.84 -18.72 7.62
N LEU A 208 -10.70 -18.85 6.62
CA LEU A 208 -10.89 -20.11 5.89
C LEU A 208 -9.66 -20.46 5.05
N LEU A 209 -8.98 -19.47 4.46
CA LEU A 209 -7.71 -19.67 3.79
C LEU A 209 -6.63 -20.17 4.77
N SER A 210 -6.53 -19.53 5.95
CA SER A 210 -5.64 -19.94 7.05
C SER A 210 -5.95 -21.35 7.57
N LEU A 211 -7.24 -21.70 7.64
CA LEU A 211 -7.67 -23.04 8.02
C LEU A 211 -7.24 -24.08 6.97
N GLY A 212 -7.41 -23.77 5.68
CA GLY A 212 -6.94 -24.63 4.60
C GLY A 212 -5.44 -24.89 4.69
N ALA A 213 -4.65 -23.86 4.97
CA ALA A 213 -3.22 -23.96 5.24
C ALA A 213 -2.89 -24.89 6.41
N ALA A 214 -3.56 -24.70 7.55
CA ALA A 214 -3.38 -25.55 8.72
C ALA A 214 -3.72 -27.03 8.41
N LEU A 215 -4.72 -27.29 7.57
CA LEU A 215 -5.06 -28.65 7.14
C LEU A 215 -3.97 -29.29 6.26
N ILE A 216 -3.24 -28.50 5.46
CA ILE A 216 -2.07 -28.99 4.71
C ILE A 216 -0.97 -29.43 5.68
N ALA A 217 -0.70 -28.63 6.73
CA ALA A 217 0.23 -29.02 7.77
C ALA A 217 -0.17 -30.33 8.47
N VAL A 218 -1.46 -30.49 8.78
CA VAL A 218 -2.00 -31.76 9.33
C VAL A 218 -1.75 -32.94 8.38
N ALA A 219 -1.94 -32.76 7.07
CA ALA A 219 -1.68 -33.81 6.08
C ALA A 219 -0.21 -34.25 6.08
N ILE A 220 0.73 -33.30 6.22
CA ILE A 220 2.17 -33.59 6.36
C ILE A 220 2.43 -34.41 7.63
N LEU A 221 1.88 -33.99 8.77
CA LEU A 221 2.04 -34.74 10.03
C LEU A 221 1.48 -36.17 9.92
N GLN A 222 0.32 -36.34 9.27
CA GLN A 222 -0.27 -37.65 9.02
C GLN A 222 0.66 -38.53 8.18
N TYR A 223 1.24 -37.98 7.11
CA TYR A 223 2.20 -38.71 6.28
C TYR A 223 3.39 -39.25 7.09
N TYR A 224 3.89 -38.48 8.06
CA TYR A 224 4.99 -38.88 8.94
C TYR A 224 4.56 -39.48 10.29
N ARG A 225 3.31 -39.97 10.41
CA ARG A 225 2.76 -40.47 11.69
C ARG A 225 3.60 -41.56 12.36
N GLU A 226 4.25 -42.43 11.59
CA GLU A 226 5.02 -43.55 12.17
C GLU A 226 6.30 -43.05 12.86
N ILE A 227 6.88 -41.94 12.39
CA ILE A 227 8.02 -41.29 13.04
C ILE A 227 7.57 -40.64 14.34
N ILE A 228 6.43 -39.95 14.31
CA ILE A 228 5.83 -39.33 15.50
C ILE A 228 5.46 -40.40 16.53
N ARG A 229 5.01 -41.57 16.10
CA ARG A 229 4.69 -42.69 17.00
C ARG A 229 5.94 -43.27 17.67
N GLN A 230 7.06 -43.33 16.95
CA GLN A 230 8.33 -43.79 17.48
C GLN A 230 8.97 -42.77 18.44
N GLU A 231 8.69 -41.48 18.23
CA GLU A 231 9.20 -40.39 19.07
C GLU A 231 8.11 -39.35 19.35
N ILE A 232 7.30 -39.61 20.38
CA ILE A 232 6.11 -38.80 20.70
C ILE A 232 6.46 -37.35 21.06
N TRP A 233 7.67 -37.11 21.55
CA TRP A 233 8.15 -35.76 21.86
C TRP A 233 8.24 -34.87 20.62
N LEU A 234 8.34 -35.45 19.42
CA LEU A 234 8.29 -34.66 18.19
C LEU A 234 6.97 -33.89 18.08
N ALA A 235 5.85 -34.50 18.46
CA ALA A 235 4.53 -33.85 18.44
C ALA A 235 4.43 -32.73 19.47
N VAL A 236 5.00 -32.93 20.66
CA VAL A 236 5.00 -31.94 21.76
C VAL A 236 5.79 -30.68 21.37
N LEU A 237 6.78 -30.81 20.50
CA LEU A 237 7.65 -29.70 20.07
C LEU A 237 7.14 -28.95 18.82
N ILE A 238 6.11 -29.45 18.13
CA ILE A 238 5.50 -28.80 16.96
C ILE A 238 5.11 -27.33 17.23
N PRO A 239 4.48 -26.96 18.37
CA PRO A 239 4.10 -25.58 18.63
C PRO A 239 5.28 -24.61 18.64
N VAL A 240 6.46 -25.06 19.08
CA VAL A 240 7.68 -24.24 19.10
C VAL A 240 8.17 -23.97 17.68
N VAL A 241 8.15 -25.00 16.84
CA VAL A 241 8.52 -24.91 15.42
C VAL A 241 7.59 -23.96 14.67
N ALA A 242 6.29 -24.13 14.84
CA ALA A 242 5.27 -23.30 14.21
C ALA A 242 5.44 -21.82 14.62
N ALA A 243 5.50 -21.54 15.92
CA ALA A 243 5.53 -20.17 16.41
C ALA A 243 6.76 -19.37 15.91
N MET A 244 7.94 -19.99 15.89
CA MET A 244 9.18 -19.27 15.55
C MET A 244 9.29 -18.94 14.06
N GLY A 245 8.87 -19.85 13.18
CA GLY A 245 8.86 -19.62 11.74
C GLY A 245 7.93 -18.47 11.37
N SER A 246 6.69 -18.51 11.87
CA SER A 246 5.67 -17.50 11.62
C SER A 246 6.07 -16.12 12.12
N ASN A 247 6.65 -16.03 13.33
CA ASN A 247 7.13 -14.76 13.88
C ASN A 247 8.23 -14.13 13.02
N ALA A 248 9.22 -14.91 12.58
CA ALA A 248 10.29 -14.41 11.74
C ALA A 248 9.79 -13.99 10.34
N ALA A 249 8.81 -14.72 9.80
CA ALA A 249 8.22 -14.43 8.49
C ALA A 249 7.46 -13.10 8.53
N THR A 250 6.61 -12.91 9.54
CA THR A 250 5.87 -11.66 9.76
C THR A 250 6.83 -10.49 9.99
N GLN A 251 7.88 -10.64 10.81
CA GLN A 251 8.87 -9.57 11.02
C GLN A 251 9.53 -9.13 9.72
N THR A 252 9.97 -10.10 8.91
CA THR A 252 10.62 -9.81 7.63
C THR A 252 9.65 -9.12 6.68
N MET A 253 8.43 -9.65 6.56
CA MET A 253 7.38 -9.06 5.73
C MET A 253 7.08 -7.63 6.12
N THR A 254 6.87 -7.35 7.41
CA THR A 254 6.55 -6.00 7.89
C THR A 254 7.64 -5.00 7.51
N VAL A 255 8.92 -5.37 7.64
CA VAL A 255 10.04 -4.51 7.24
C VAL A 255 10.06 -4.28 5.73
N VAL A 256 9.79 -5.32 4.94
CA VAL A 256 9.88 -5.25 3.47
C VAL A 256 8.68 -4.52 2.86
N VAL A 257 7.45 -4.80 3.29
CA VAL A 257 6.23 -4.11 2.84
C VAL A 257 6.31 -2.63 3.16
N ARG A 258 6.68 -2.27 4.40
CA ARG A 258 6.92 -0.87 4.78
C ARG A 258 8.01 -0.21 3.93
N GLY A 259 9.12 -0.90 3.70
CA GLY A 259 10.19 -0.39 2.84
C GLY A 259 9.73 -0.19 1.39
N ILE A 260 8.76 -0.97 0.92
CA ILE A 260 8.14 -0.81 -0.39
C ILE A 260 7.27 0.45 -0.44
N GLY A 261 6.37 0.64 0.53
CA GLY A 261 5.48 1.81 0.60
C GLY A 261 6.25 3.13 0.78
N LEU A 262 7.33 3.11 1.57
CA LEU A 262 8.24 4.26 1.72
C LEU A 262 9.14 4.53 0.49
N GLY A 263 9.08 3.69 -0.55
CA GLY A 263 9.94 3.81 -1.74
C GLY A 263 11.41 3.41 -1.53
N GLU A 264 11.79 2.92 -0.35
CA GLU A 264 13.14 2.43 -0.03
C GLU A 264 13.48 1.12 -0.79
N VAL A 265 12.44 0.33 -1.10
CA VAL A 265 12.53 -0.95 -1.80
C VAL A 265 11.87 -0.84 -3.17
N SER A 266 12.67 -0.94 -4.22
CA SER A 266 12.25 -0.94 -5.61
C SER A 266 12.50 -2.30 -6.26
N VAL A 267 12.05 -2.49 -7.50
CA VAL A 267 12.30 -3.70 -8.28
C VAL A 267 13.81 -3.94 -8.45
N ASP A 268 14.60 -2.87 -8.55
CA ASP A 268 16.05 -2.95 -8.72
C ASP A 268 16.78 -3.31 -7.43
N THR A 269 16.31 -2.82 -6.28
CA THR A 269 16.91 -3.12 -4.97
C THR A 269 16.38 -4.43 -4.38
N GLY A 270 15.26 -4.95 -4.89
CA GLY A 270 14.56 -6.13 -4.37
C GLY A 270 15.45 -7.38 -4.17
N ARG A 271 16.33 -7.69 -5.13
CA ARG A 271 17.27 -8.84 -4.96
C ARG A 271 18.22 -8.64 -3.77
N ARG A 272 18.70 -7.42 -3.55
CA ARG A 272 19.59 -7.09 -2.43
C ARG A 272 18.86 -7.21 -1.10
N VAL A 273 17.59 -6.81 -1.06
CA VAL A 273 16.72 -6.94 0.12
C VAL A 273 16.49 -8.41 0.46
N VAL A 274 16.12 -9.24 -0.52
CA VAL A 274 15.92 -10.69 -0.29
C VAL A 274 17.19 -11.36 0.26
N LEU A 275 18.37 -11.03 -0.27
CA LEU A 275 19.64 -11.57 0.23
C LEU A 275 19.96 -11.08 1.65
N LYS A 276 19.73 -9.79 1.93
CA LYS A 276 19.91 -9.21 3.27
C LYS A 276 19.01 -9.91 4.29
N GLU A 277 17.72 -10.05 4.00
CA GLU A 277 16.75 -10.65 4.92
C GLU A 277 16.96 -12.17 5.06
N SER A 278 17.41 -12.86 4.00
CA SER A 278 17.85 -14.26 4.12
C SER A 278 19.05 -14.41 5.06
N LEU A 279 20.01 -13.47 5.01
CA LEU A 279 21.17 -13.47 5.91
C LEU A 279 20.75 -13.16 7.36
N VAL A 280 19.85 -12.19 7.57
CA VAL A 280 19.27 -11.90 8.90
C VAL A 280 18.57 -13.14 9.45
N GLY A 281 17.76 -13.82 8.64
CA GLY A 281 17.11 -15.08 8.98
C GLY A 281 18.11 -16.18 9.36
N LEU A 282 19.21 -16.33 8.62
CA LEU A 282 20.25 -17.31 8.93
C LEU A 282 20.96 -17.01 10.26
N ILE A 283 21.33 -15.74 10.51
CA ILE A 283 22.02 -15.32 11.74
C ILE A 283 21.10 -15.52 12.95
N ASN A 284 19.86 -15.03 12.87
CA ASN A 284 18.87 -15.23 13.93
C ASN A 284 18.57 -16.72 14.14
N GLY A 285 18.46 -17.47 13.05
CA GLY A 285 18.30 -18.92 13.05
C GLY A 285 19.43 -19.65 13.78
N ALA A 286 20.68 -19.26 13.56
CA ALA A 286 21.84 -19.83 14.25
C ALA A 286 21.80 -19.57 15.77
N VAL A 287 21.47 -18.34 16.18
CA VAL A 287 21.38 -17.97 17.59
C VAL A 287 20.21 -18.68 18.28
N VAL A 288 19.00 -18.58 17.71
CA VAL A 288 17.79 -19.23 18.23
C VAL A 288 17.98 -20.75 18.25
N GLY A 289 18.47 -21.32 17.16
CA GLY A 289 18.71 -22.76 17.04
C GLY A 289 19.72 -23.28 18.07
N LEU A 290 20.77 -22.52 18.38
CA LEU A 290 21.72 -22.86 19.44
C LEU A 290 21.05 -22.82 20.83
N VAL A 291 20.28 -21.77 21.13
CA VAL A 291 19.55 -21.66 22.41
C VAL A 291 18.55 -22.80 22.55
N THR A 292 17.78 -23.07 21.51
CA THR A 292 16.84 -24.20 21.45
C THR A 292 17.56 -25.53 21.64
N PHE A 293 18.70 -25.74 20.99
CA PHE A 293 19.51 -26.94 21.17
C PHE A 293 19.92 -27.12 22.65
N LEU A 294 20.43 -26.08 23.30
CA LEU A 294 20.88 -26.17 24.70
C LEU A 294 19.72 -26.51 25.64
N ILE A 295 18.58 -25.85 25.49
CA ILE A 295 17.38 -26.07 26.32
C ILE A 295 16.84 -27.48 26.12
N ILE A 296 16.61 -27.89 24.87
CA ILE A 296 16.03 -29.19 24.54
C ILE A 296 16.98 -30.33 24.90
N SER A 297 18.29 -30.13 24.76
CA SER A 297 19.26 -31.17 25.13
C SER A 297 19.21 -31.50 26.62
N ALA A 298 18.91 -30.52 27.47
CA ALA A 298 18.79 -30.74 28.91
C ALA A 298 17.49 -31.44 29.31
N TRP A 299 16.41 -31.29 28.51
CA TRP A 299 15.07 -31.78 28.86
C TRP A 299 14.71 -33.09 28.15
N PHE A 300 15.01 -33.18 26.86
CA PHE A 300 14.55 -34.25 25.97
C PHE A 300 15.71 -35.02 25.31
N GLY A 301 16.96 -34.61 25.58
CA GLY A 301 18.17 -35.25 25.09
C GLY A 301 18.69 -34.69 23.76
N TRP A 302 19.97 -34.97 23.49
CA TRP A 302 20.72 -34.32 22.42
C TRP A 302 20.19 -34.60 21.02
N LYS A 303 19.56 -35.76 20.77
CA LYS A 303 19.05 -36.10 19.43
C LYS A 303 17.90 -35.17 19.03
N LEU A 304 16.92 -35.00 19.91
CA LEU A 304 15.80 -34.06 19.70
C LEU A 304 16.29 -32.61 19.66
N ALA A 305 17.31 -32.29 20.44
CA ALA A 305 17.95 -30.99 20.41
C ALA A 305 18.56 -30.67 19.03
N VAL A 306 19.28 -31.62 18.41
CA VAL A 306 19.81 -31.45 17.04
C VAL A 306 18.68 -31.25 16.05
N VAL A 307 17.62 -32.06 16.14
CA VAL A 307 16.46 -31.95 15.24
C VAL A 307 15.85 -30.56 15.34
N LEU A 308 15.53 -30.11 16.55
CA LEU A 308 14.85 -28.83 16.75
C LEU A 308 15.78 -27.65 16.43
N GLY A 309 17.03 -27.70 16.89
CA GLY A 309 18.02 -26.65 16.64
C GLY A 309 18.28 -26.44 15.14
N LEU A 310 18.50 -27.51 14.37
CA LEU A 310 18.69 -27.40 12.93
C LEU A 310 17.42 -26.94 12.20
N THR A 311 16.25 -27.40 12.66
CA THR A 311 14.96 -26.95 12.14
C THR A 311 14.78 -25.45 12.33
N MET A 312 15.14 -24.89 13.49
CA MET A 312 15.06 -23.44 13.72
C MET A 312 15.95 -22.65 12.76
N VAL A 313 17.19 -23.11 12.52
CA VAL A 313 18.10 -22.44 11.59
C VAL A 313 17.50 -22.33 10.19
N LEU A 314 16.98 -23.46 9.68
CA LEU A 314 16.40 -23.49 8.33
C LEU A 314 15.06 -22.77 8.26
N SER A 315 14.22 -22.89 9.29
CA SER A 315 12.93 -22.22 9.37
C SER A 315 13.09 -20.71 9.31
N LEU A 316 14.01 -20.14 10.10
CA LEU A 316 14.24 -18.69 10.12
C LEU A 316 14.91 -18.18 8.83
N LEU A 317 15.76 -18.98 8.20
CA LEU A 317 16.29 -18.69 6.85
C LEU A 317 15.16 -18.61 5.81
N ILE A 318 14.27 -19.60 5.80
CA ILE A 318 13.13 -19.66 4.87
C ILE A 318 12.16 -18.51 5.14
N ALA A 319 11.89 -18.21 6.41
CA ALA A 319 11.07 -17.09 6.81
C ALA A 319 11.64 -15.75 6.30
N GLY A 320 12.94 -15.51 6.47
CA GLY A 320 13.61 -14.32 5.93
C GLY A 320 13.61 -14.27 4.40
N MET A 321 13.73 -15.42 3.74
CA MET A 321 13.70 -15.50 2.28
C MET A 321 12.30 -15.22 1.72
N PHE A 322 11.27 -15.94 2.18
CA PHE A 322 9.91 -15.80 1.65
C PHE A 322 9.21 -14.53 2.13
N GLY A 323 9.49 -14.07 3.36
CA GLY A 323 9.00 -12.79 3.88
C GLY A 323 9.47 -11.59 3.05
N ALA A 324 10.62 -11.69 2.39
CA ALA A 324 11.11 -10.66 1.48
C ALA A 324 10.76 -10.94 0.01
N LEU A 325 10.85 -12.19 -0.44
CA LEU A 325 10.67 -12.56 -1.84
C LEU A 325 9.24 -12.30 -2.32
N ILE A 326 8.23 -12.62 -1.50
CA ILE A 326 6.83 -12.54 -1.90
C ILE A 326 6.40 -11.07 -2.14
N PRO A 327 6.59 -10.12 -1.21
CA PRO A 327 6.22 -8.72 -1.46
C PRO A 327 6.97 -8.10 -2.65
N VAL A 328 8.27 -8.39 -2.78
CA VAL A 328 9.09 -7.90 -3.91
C VAL A 328 8.60 -8.47 -5.25
N ALA A 329 8.17 -9.74 -5.26
CA ALA A 329 7.62 -10.37 -6.45
C ALA A 329 6.28 -9.73 -6.85
N LEU A 330 5.38 -9.49 -5.89
CA LEU A 330 4.10 -8.81 -6.17
C LEU A 330 4.32 -7.42 -6.77
N LYS A 331 5.22 -6.61 -6.19
CA LYS A 331 5.60 -5.30 -6.74
C LYS A 331 6.09 -5.40 -8.18
N ARG A 332 6.90 -6.41 -8.51
CA ARG A 332 7.40 -6.64 -9.88
C ARG A 332 6.27 -6.94 -10.87
N PHE A 333 5.19 -7.58 -10.43
CA PHE A 333 4.02 -7.88 -11.24
C PHE A 333 2.95 -6.79 -11.20
N ARG A 334 3.22 -5.63 -10.57
CA ARG A 334 2.24 -4.54 -10.36
C ARG A 334 0.99 -5.00 -9.61
N VAL A 335 1.17 -5.95 -8.69
CA VAL A 335 0.16 -6.34 -7.71
C VAL A 335 0.54 -5.66 -6.40
N ASP A 336 -0.44 -5.12 -5.69
CA ASP A 336 -0.24 -4.49 -4.39
C ASP A 336 0.53 -5.44 -3.45
N PRO A 337 1.72 -5.04 -2.97
CA PRO A 337 2.54 -5.80 -2.03
C PRO A 337 1.89 -6.00 -0.66
N ALA A 338 0.94 -5.16 -0.24
CA ALA A 338 0.18 -5.35 1.00
C ALA A 338 -0.70 -6.60 0.93
N LEU A 339 -1.13 -7.00 -0.28
CA LEU A 339 -1.79 -8.28 -0.55
C LEU A 339 -0.90 -9.51 -0.28
N ALA A 340 0.41 -9.33 -0.08
CA ALA A 340 1.27 -10.37 0.50
C ALA A 340 0.93 -10.58 1.99
N SER A 341 -0.34 -10.78 2.32
CA SER A 341 -0.85 -10.94 3.69
C SER A 341 0.04 -11.88 4.49
N SER A 342 0.29 -11.52 5.75
CA SER A 342 1.04 -12.36 6.69
C SER A 342 0.53 -13.79 6.69
N VAL A 343 -0.79 -13.99 6.53
CA VAL A 343 -1.43 -15.30 6.42
C VAL A 343 -0.83 -16.17 5.31
N PHE A 344 -0.66 -15.61 4.11
CA PHE A 344 -0.18 -16.38 2.95
C PHE A 344 1.29 -16.79 3.12
N VAL A 345 2.13 -15.85 3.56
CA VAL A 345 3.55 -16.13 3.78
C VAL A 345 3.76 -17.08 4.95
N VAL A 346 3.07 -16.83 6.07
CA VAL A 346 3.10 -17.72 7.25
C VAL A 346 2.70 -19.15 6.86
N THR A 347 1.62 -19.29 6.09
CA THR A 347 1.18 -20.60 5.55
C THR A 347 2.29 -21.30 4.78
N MET A 348 2.93 -20.62 3.83
CA MET A 348 4.01 -21.21 3.04
C MET A 348 5.19 -21.60 3.92
N THR A 349 5.56 -20.75 4.88
CA THR A 349 6.65 -21.03 5.79
C THR A 349 6.34 -22.18 6.74
N ASP A 350 5.09 -22.35 7.19
CA ASP A 350 4.65 -23.45 8.06
C ASP A 350 4.75 -24.79 7.33
N VAL A 351 4.22 -24.86 6.10
CA VAL A 351 4.26 -26.06 5.25
C VAL A 351 5.70 -26.52 5.04
N ILE A 352 6.59 -25.60 4.65
CA ILE A 352 8.00 -25.91 4.41
C ILE A 352 8.69 -26.29 5.73
N THR A 353 8.42 -25.56 6.82
CA THR A 353 9.06 -25.80 8.12
C THR A 353 8.68 -27.17 8.69
N PHE A 354 7.39 -27.56 8.67
CA PHE A 354 7.00 -28.88 9.16
C PHE A 354 7.57 -30.01 8.33
N PHE A 355 7.65 -29.81 7.01
CA PHE A 355 8.30 -30.77 6.13
C PHE A 355 9.78 -30.93 6.47
N LEU A 356 10.51 -29.83 6.69
CA LEU A 356 11.91 -29.85 7.12
C LEU A 356 12.10 -30.49 8.49
N TYR A 357 11.24 -30.13 9.45
CA TYR A 357 11.28 -30.68 10.81
C TYR A 357 11.22 -32.21 10.79
N LEU A 358 10.28 -32.77 10.03
CA LEU A 358 10.08 -34.22 9.96
C LEU A 358 11.16 -34.92 9.12
N ILE A 359 11.67 -34.29 8.06
CA ILE A 359 12.82 -34.80 7.31
C ILE A 359 14.07 -34.87 8.20
N ILE A 360 14.37 -33.80 8.93
CA ILE A 360 15.52 -33.76 9.83
C ILE A 360 15.34 -34.83 10.92
N ALA A 361 14.14 -34.97 11.49
CA ALA A 361 13.85 -36.02 12.46
C ALA A 361 14.11 -37.43 11.88
N THR A 362 13.67 -37.69 10.65
CA THR A 362 13.90 -38.96 9.93
C THR A 362 15.40 -39.25 9.82
N LEU A 363 16.19 -38.26 9.39
CA LEU A 363 17.63 -38.42 9.16
C LEU A 363 18.42 -38.59 10.46
N VAL A 364 18.12 -37.79 11.48
CA VAL A 364 18.87 -37.77 12.75
C VAL A 364 18.51 -38.96 13.63
N LEU A 365 17.22 -39.29 13.73
CA LEU A 365 16.76 -40.40 14.56
C LEU A 365 16.91 -41.76 13.85
N ARG A 366 17.18 -41.75 12.54
CA ARG A 366 17.28 -42.93 11.66
C ARG A 366 16.02 -43.79 11.65
N TYR A 367 14.87 -43.19 11.95
CA TYR A 367 13.57 -43.84 11.80
C TYR A 367 13.16 -43.82 10.34
N LYS A 368 12.58 -44.92 9.86
CA LYS A 368 12.02 -44.95 8.51
C LYS A 368 10.58 -44.41 8.56
N PRO A 369 10.18 -43.60 7.56
CA PRO A 369 8.78 -43.16 7.42
C PRO A 369 7.83 -44.31 7.04
N PHE A 370 8.37 -45.51 6.75
CA PHE A 370 7.66 -46.74 6.38
C PHE A 370 8.19 -47.96 7.14
#